data_AF-G7KWP0-F1
#
_entry.id   AF-G7KWP0-F1
#
_cell.length_a   1.000
_cell.length_b   1.000
_cell.length_c   1.000
_cell.angle_alpha   90.00
_cell.angle_beta   90.00
_cell.angle_gamma   90.00
#
_symmetry.space_group_name_H-M   'P 1'
#
loop_
_entity.id
_entity.type
_entity.pdbx_description
1 polymer ?
#
loop_
_entity_poly.entity_id
_entity_poly.type
_entity_poly.pdbx_seq_one_letter_code
_entity_poly.pdbx_strand_id
1 'polypeptide(L)' 'MKVNIFLTWDAQDETCGICRMAFDGCCPDCKLPGDDCPLIWGACNHAFHLHCILKWVNSQTSQAHCPMCRREWQFKG' A
#
# COMPACT_ATOMS: atom_id res chain seq x y z
N MET A 1 -11.04 37.73 2.64
CA MET A 1 -10.05 36.82 2.06
C MET A 1 -9.44 36.02 3.22
N LYS A 2 -9.91 34.79 3.47
CA LYS A 2 -9.32 33.94 4.51
C LYS A 2 -8.30 33.05 3.83
N VAL A 3 -7.03 33.36 4.03
CA VAL A 3 -5.90 32.50 3.64
C VAL A 3 -5.97 31.26 4.54
N ASN A 4 -6.27 30.11 3.96
CA ASN A 4 -6.25 28.84 4.69
C ASN A 4 -4.83 28.29 4.64
N ILE A 5 -4.13 28.42 5.76
CA ILE A 5 -2.85 27.78 6.03
C ILE A 5 -3.06 26.29 6.29
N PHE A 6 -3.26 25.51 5.22
CA PHE A 6 -3.07 24.06 5.29
C PHE A 6 -1.88 23.70 4.42
N LEU A 7 -0.69 23.97 4.97
CA LEU A 7 0.50 23.20 4.66
C LEU A 7 0.29 21.78 5.20
N THR A 8 -0.52 21.00 4.51
CA THR A 8 -0.37 19.55 4.54
C THR A 8 0.23 19.22 3.19
N TRP A 9 1.53 18.95 3.21
CA TRP A 9 2.16 18.10 2.22
C TRP A 9 1.43 16.76 2.27
N ASP A 10 0.26 16.71 1.66
CA ASP A 10 -0.50 15.49 1.47
C ASP A 10 0.18 14.77 0.31
N ALA A 11 1.45 14.43 0.52
CA ALA A 11 2.05 13.28 -0.13
C ALA A 11 1.37 12.06 0.53
N GLN A 12 0.08 11.86 0.23
CA GLN A 12 -0.51 10.54 0.32
C GLN A 12 0.37 9.68 -0.57
N ASP A 13 1.28 8.96 0.09
CA ASP A 13 2.41 8.25 -0.51
C ASP A 13 1.93 7.54 -1.76
N GLU A 14 2.21 8.10 -2.95
CA GLU A 14 1.73 7.58 -4.24
C GLU A 14 2.47 6.28 -4.62
N THR A 15 3.18 5.69 -3.67
CA THR A 15 4.03 4.53 -3.82
C THR A 15 3.67 3.41 -2.84
N CYS A 16 3.87 2.18 -3.28
CA CYS A 16 3.70 1.02 -2.43
C CYS A 16 4.80 0.99 -1.36
N GLY A 17 4.42 1.06 -0.09
CA GLY A 17 5.36 1.03 1.05
C GLY A 17 6.25 -0.22 1.15
N ILE A 18 5.95 -1.28 0.40
CA ILE A 18 6.75 -2.52 0.32
C ILE A 18 7.78 -2.46 -0.81
N CYS A 19 7.34 -2.26 -2.06
CA CYS A 19 8.24 -2.31 -3.23
C CYS A 19 8.77 -0.94 -3.68
N ARG A 20 8.29 0.16 -3.08
CA ARG A 20 8.65 1.55 -3.39
C ARG A 20 8.37 2.00 -4.83
N MET A 21 7.54 1.24 -5.56
CA MET A 21 7.07 1.61 -6.90
C MET A 21 5.77 2.40 -6.81
N ALA A 22 5.53 3.29 -7.76
CA ALA A 22 4.30 4.06 -7.86
C ALA A 22 3.08 3.14 -8.06
N PHE A 23 1.92 3.56 -7.54
CA PHE A 23 0.68 2.78 -7.58
C PHE A 23 0.03 2.69 -8.96
N ASP A 24 0.37 3.59 -9.87
CA ASP A 24 -0.03 3.56 -11.29
C ASP A 24 0.86 2.63 -12.13
N GLY A 25 1.94 2.11 -11.54
CA GLY A 25 2.86 1.15 -12.15
C GLY A 25 2.64 -0.28 -11.68
N CYS A 26 3.57 -1.16 -12.07
CA CYS A 26 3.61 -2.54 -11.60
C CYS A 26 4.66 -2.74 -10.51
N CYS A 27 4.41 -3.70 -9.62
CA CYS A 27 5.44 -4.16 -8.70
C CYS A 27 6.58 -4.91 -9.43
N PRO A 28 7.78 -5.05 -8.83
CA PRO A 28 8.94 -5.68 -9.48
C PRO A 28 8.74 -7.15 -9.90
N ASP A 29 7.79 -7.86 -9.29
CA ASP A 29 7.48 -9.25 -9.60
C ASP A 29 6.52 -9.38 -10.82
N CYS A 30 5.98 -8.28 -11.35
CA CYS A 30 5.06 -8.26 -12.50
C CYS A 30 5.79 -7.91 -13.81
N LYS A 31 5.54 -8.68 -14.88
CA LYS A 31 6.18 -8.49 -16.20
C LYS A 31 5.49 -7.47 -17.13
N LEU A 32 4.19 -7.21 -16.94
CA LEU A 32 3.42 -6.28 -17.76
C LEU A 32 2.55 -5.40 -16.85
N PRO A 33 2.54 -4.06 -17.06
CA PRO A 33 1.58 -3.18 -16.39
C PRO A 33 0.14 -3.55 -16.80
N GLY A 34 -0.74 -3.88 -15.84
CA GLY A 34 -2.11 -4.33 -16.11
C GLY A 34 -2.77 -5.13 -14.97
N ASP A 35 -3.86 -5.86 -15.31
CA ASP A 35 -4.77 -6.62 -14.42
C ASP A 35 -4.11 -7.53 -13.37
N ASP A 36 -2.84 -7.90 -13.57
CA ASP A 36 -2.13 -8.81 -12.68
C ASP A 36 -1.69 -8.16 -11.34
N CYS A 37 -1.77 -6.84 -11.14
CA CYS A 37 -1.29 -6.21 -9.90
C CYS A 37 -2.21 -5.13 -9.33
N PRO A 38 -3.45 -5.47 -8.92
CA PRO A 38 -4.38 -4.51 -8.38
C PRO A 38 -3.90 -3.92 -7.05
N LEU A 39 -4.38 -2.71 -6.75
CA LEU A 39 -4.18 -2.07 -5.46
C LEU A 39 -5.16 -2.63 -4.44
N ILE A 40 -4.63 -3.00 -3.27
CA ILE A 40 -5.40 -3.55 -2.16
C ILE A 40 -5.27 -2.65 -0.96
N TRP A 41 -6.40 -2.37 -0.33
CA TRP A 41 -6.48 -1.53 0.86
C TRP A 41 -6.61 -2.40 2.11
N GLY A 42 -5.90 -2.01 3.16
CA GLY A 42 -6.14 -2.55 4.49
C GLY A 42 -7.27 -1.80 5.19
N ALA A 43 -7.90 -2.42 6.18
CA ALA A 43 -8.82 -1.74 7.11
C ALA A 43 -8.15 -0.55 7.83
N CYS A 44 -6.81 -0.58 7.90
CA CYS A 44 -5.98 0.52 8.40
C CYS A 44 -5.83 1.71 7.42
N ASN A 45 -6.47 1.65 6.25
CA ASN A 45 -6.45 2.65 5.18
C ASN A 45 -5.08 2.88 4.51
N HIS A 46 -4.17 1.90 4.58
CA HIS A 46 -2.95 1.86 3.76
C HIS A 46 -3.17 0.96 2.54
N ALA A 47 -2.64 1.39 1.40
CA ALA A 47 -2.69 0.66 0.14
C ALA A 47 -1.34 0.00 -0.19
N PHE A 48 -1.39 -1.16 -0.85
CA PHE A 48 -0.23 -1.87 -1.39
C PHE A 48 -0.62 -2.55 -2.69
N HIS A 49 0.36 -2.85 -3.53
CA HIS A 49 0.19 -3.83 -4.61
C HIS A 49 -0.19 -5.20 -4.03
N LEU A 50 -1.16 -5.89 -4.64
CA LEU A 50 -1.64 -7.22 -4.23
C LEU A 50 -0.48 -8.20 -3.98
N HIS A 51 0.44 -8.35 -4.94
CA HIS A 51 1.57 -9.27 -4.82
C HIS A 51 2.51 -8.91 -3.66
N CYS A 52 2.74 -7.61 -3.44
CA CYS A 52 3.59 -7.15 -2.35
C CYS A 52 2.98 -7.53 -0.99
N ILE A 53 1.70 -7.24 -0.80
CA ILE A 53 1.05 -7.49 0.48
C ILE A 53 0.83 -8.99 0.74
N LEU A 54 0.50 -9.78 -0.29
CA LEU A 54 0.40 -11.24 -0.15
C LEU A 54 1.75 -11.86 0.23
N LYS A 55 2.85 -11.46 -0.41
CA LYS A 55 4.21 -11.92 -0.07
C LYS A 55 4.57 -11.56 1.38
N TRP A 56 4.23 -10.35 1.80
CA TRP A 56 4.46 -9.89 3.17
C TRP A 56 3.66 -10.68 4.20
N VAL A 57 2.36 -10.86 4.00
CA VAL A 57 1.48 -11.64 4.89
C VAL A 57 1.96 -13.09 4.97
N ASN A 58 2.26 -13.72 3.84
CA ASN A 58 2.70 -15.12 3.77
C ASN A 58 4.10 -15.36 4.38
N SER A 59 4.94 -14.32 4.51
CA SER A 59 6.24 -14.43 5.18
C SER A 59 6.16 -14.41 6.72
N GLN A 60 5.00 -14.08 7.29
CA GLN A 60 4.80 -13.98 8.75
C GLN A 60 4.20 -15.27 9.31
N THR A 61 4.74 -15.77 10.42
CA THR A 61 4.42 -17.11 10.97
C THR A 61 3.29 -17.14 11.98
N SER A 62 2.90 -16.00 12.57
CA SER A 62 1.90 -15.95 13.65
C SER A 62 0.77 -14.97 13.39
N GLN A 63 1.11 -13.71 13.12
CA GLN A 63 0.14 -12.66 12.82
C GLN A 63 0.78 -11.66 11.87
N ALA A 64 0.09 -11.36 10.78
CA ALA A 64 0.56 -10.39 9.81
C ALA A 64 0.22 -8.96 10.27
N HIS A 65 1.20 -8.07 10.22
CA HIS A 65 1.00 -6.65 10.54
C HIS A 65 1.11 -5.78 9.28
N CYS A 66 0.41 -4.64 9.25
CA CYS A 66 0.58 -3.64 8.22
C CYS A 66 2.03 -3.11 8.20
N PRO A 67 2.72 -3.10 7.05
CA PRO A 67 4.09 -2.59 6.94
C PRO A 67 4.27 -1.12 7.39
N MET A 68 3.23 -0.30 7.26
CA MET A 68 3.29 1.15 7.51
C MET A 68 2.95 1.52 8.96
N CYS A 69 1.87 0.93 9.51
CA CYS A 69 1.36 1.32 10.83
C CYS A 69 1.45 0.23 11.90
N ARG A 70 1.93 -0.96 11.56
CA ARG A 70 2.10 -2.13 12.47
C ARG A 70 0.82 -2.64 13.14
N ARG A 71 -0.36 -2.11 12.81
CA ARG A 71 -1.65 -2.73 13.18
C ARG A 71 -1.79 -4.08 12.50
N GLU A 72 -2.56 -4.99 13.09
CA GLU A 72 -2.91 -6.26 12.45
C GLU A 72 -3.46 -6.02 11.04
N TRP A 73 -2.94 -6.77 10.07
CA TRP A 73 -3.37 -6.65 8.69
C TRP A 73 -4.73 -7.32 8.49
N GLN A 74 -5.69 -6.54 8.03
CA GLN A 74 -7.00 -7.01 7.60
C GLN A 74 -7.33 -6.36 6.26
N PHE A 75 -7.77 -7.15 5.29
CA PHE A 75 -8.23 -6.63 4.00
C PHE A 75 -9.47 -5.76 4.21
N LYS A 76 -9.51 -4.61 3.52
CA LYS A 76 -10.73 -3.79 3.45
C LYS A 76 -11.71 -4.52 2.54
N GLY A 77 -12.87 -4.89 3.10
CA GLY A 77 -13.96 -5.55 2.37
C GLY A 77 -14.68 -4.62 1.41
#